data_AF-A0A2M7TC60-F1
#
_entry.id   AF-A0A2M7TC60-F1
#
_cell.length_a   1.000
_cell.length_b   1.000
_cell.length_c   1.000
_cell.angle_alpha   90.00
_cell.angle_beta   90.00
_cell.angle_gamma   90.00
#
_symmetry.space_group_name_H-M   'P 1'
#
loop_
_entity.id
_entity.type
_entity.pdbx_description
1 polymer ?
#
loop_
_entity_poly.entity_id
_entity_poly.type
_entity_poly.pdbx_seq_one_letter_code
_entity_poly.pdbx_strand_id
1 'polypeptide(L)'
;MDRKRTKISPNTLNFSLKTGRKAPIKDYDTNEAQDWQENLFSPMRESRFEETKINIWRLVPFFGILIFSLFLLAGKSWHLQAIEGDKNLILSEGNRIRIKTLPGARGKIYDRFQKILARNGPGLKLVVVASEIEDENRI
;
A
#
# COMPACT_ATOMS: atom_id res chain seq x y z
N MET A 1 -62.70 38.57 -11.97
CA MET A 1 -62.21 37.73 -13.08
C MET A 1 -60.70 37.60 -12.94
N ASP A 2 -60.20 36.47 -12.46
CA ASP A 2 -58.80 36.07 -12.60
C ASP A 2 -58.78 34.57 -12.89
N ARG A 3 -58.11 34.15 -13.96
CA ARG A 3 -57.90 32.74 -14.31
C ARG A 3 -56.42 32.46 -14.21
N LYS A 4 -56.03 31.50 -13.36
CA LYS A 4 -54.72 30.84 -13.46
C LYS A 4 -54.88 29.35 -13.70
N ARG A 5 -54.02 28.89 -14.61
CA ARG A 5 -54.07 27.63 -15.37
C ARG A 5 -53.82 26.40 -14.51
N THR A 6 -54.44 25.31 -14.95
CA THR A 6 -54.21 23.92 -14.56
C THR A 6 -52.88 23.39 -15.14
N LYS A 7 -52.28 22.41 -14.47
CA LYS A 7 -51.76 21.19 -15.10
C LYS A 7 -51.51 20.11 -14.04
N ILE A 8 -52.25 19.02 -14.19
CA ILE A 8 -52.13 17.73 -13.49
C ILE A 8 -51.05 16.90 -14.20
N SER A 9 -50.42 15.95 -13.49
CA SER A 9 -49.98 14.59 -13.97
C SER A 9 -48.61 14.18 -13.38
N PRO A 10 -48.22 12.88 -13.29
CA PRO A 10 -48.99 11.64 -13.39
C PRO A 10 -48.80 10.70 -12.17
N ASN A 11 -49.89 10.07 -11.80
CA ASN A 11 -50.00 8.66 -11.39
C ASN A 11 -48.97 7.78 -12.15
N THR A 12 -48.14 6.91 -11.59
CA THR A 12 -48.48 5.54 -11.20
C THR A 12 -47.16 4.78 -11.07
N LEU A 13 -46.78 4.30 -9.89
CA LEU A 13 -46.08 3.02 -9.78
C LEU A 13 -46.58 2.35 -8.52
N ASN A 14 -47.64 1.55 -8.71
CA ASN A 14 -48.21 0.65 -7.72
C ASN A 14 -47.22 -0.50 -7.47
N PHE A 15 -46.17 -0.26 -6.70
CA PHE A 15 -45.33 -1.34 -6.20
C PHE A 15 -46.00 -1.92 -4.95
N SER A 16 -46.81 -2.95 -5.17
CA SER A 16 -47.45 -3.73 -4.11
C SER A 16 -46.42 -4.65 -3.48
N LEU A 17 -45.77 -4.20 -2.41
CA LEU A 17 -45.08 -5.12 -1.51
C LEU A 17 -46.13 -5.92 -0.77
N LYS A 18 -46.23 -7.19 -1.16
CA LYS A 18 -47.00 -8.24 -0.50
C LYS A 18 -46.49 -8.38 0.94
N THR A 19 -47.10 -7.61 1.83
CA THR A 19 -47.31 -7.84 3.26
C THR A 19 -46.43 -8.93 3.89
N GLY A 20 -45.24 -8.53 4.34
CA GLY A 20 -44.67 -9.05 5.58
C GLY A 20 -45.08 -8.11 6.70
N ARG A 21 -45.57 -8.65 7.82
CA ARG A 21 -46.07 -7.99 9.04
C ARG A 21 -45.89 -6.46 9.05
N LYS A 22 -47.00 -5.70 8.95
CA LYS A 22 -46.95 -4.25 9.21
C LYS A 22 -46.34 -4.07 10.60
N ALA A 23 -45.14 -3.47 10.66
CA ALA A 23 -44.62 -2.94 11.90
C ALA A 23 -45.66 -1.98 12.50
N PRO A 24 -45.79 -1.90 13.84
CA PRO A 24 -46.74 -0.96 14.44
C PRO A 24 -46.49 0.41 13.82
N ILE A 25 -47.55 0.98 13.24
CA ILE A 25 -47.51 2.32 12.67
C ILE A 25 -47.30 3.23 13.88
N LYS A 26 -46.05 3.66 14.06
CA LYS A 26 -45.71 4.65 15.07
C LYS A 26 -46.24 5.96 14.51
N ASP A 27 -47.18 6.56 15.23
CA ASP A 27 -47.71 7.87 14.90
C ASP A 27 -46.56 8.88 15.06
N TYR A 28 -45.88 9.15 13.95
CA TYR A 28 -44.84 10.15 13.93
C TYR A 28 -45.51 11.52 13.91
N ASP A 29 -45.09 12.37 14.84
CA ASP A 29 -45.49 13.76 14.88
C ASP A 29 -45.06 14.41 13.56
N THR A 30 -46.01 15.05 12.87
CA THR A 30 -45.75 15.73 11.59
C THR A 30 -44.70 16.83 11.75
N ASN A 31 -44.53 17.36 12.97
CA ASN A 31 -43.52 18.36 13.28
C ASN A 31 -42.11 17.77 13.33
N GLU A 32 -41.94 16.52 13.78
CA GLU A 32 -40.64 15.83 13.73
C GLU A 32 -40.23 15.59 12.27
N ALA A 33 -41.17 15.16 11.42
CA ALA A 33 -40.88 14.91 10.01
C ALA A 33 -40.39 16.17 9.27
N GLN A 34 -40.89 17.35 9.66
CA GLN A 34 -40.42 18.64 9.16
C GLN A 34 -39.00 18.96 9.65
N ASP A 35 -38.70 18.71 10.93
CA ASP A 35 -37.34 18.81 11.50
C ASP A 35 -36.33 17.91 10.77
N TRP A 36 -36.73 16.68 10.39
CA TRP A 36 -35.86 15.78 9.62
C TRP A 36 -35.64 16.28 8.19
N GLN A 37 -36.63 16.93 7.56
CA GLN A 37 -36.47 17.54 6.23
C GLN A 37 -35.56 18.75 6.24
N GLU A 38 -35.68 19.63 7.25
CA GLU A 38 -34.79 20.79 7.40
C GLU A 38 -33.35 20.38 7.75
N ASN A 39 -33.17 19.30 8.51
CA ASN A 39 -31.85 18.77 8.81
C ASN A 39 -31.22 17.98 7.65
N LEU A 40 -32.01 17.43 6.71
CA LEU A 40 -31.49 16.64 5.58
C LEU A 40 -30.77 17.50 4.53
N PHE A 41 -31.17 18.77 4.37
CA PHE A 41 -30.58 19.72 3.43
C PHE A 41 -29.76 20.81 4.14
N SER A 42 -29.22 20.52 5.31
CA SER A 42 -28.21 21.38 5.90
C SER A 42 -26.97 21.42 4.97
N PRO A 43 -26.58 22.58 4.40
CA PRO A 43 -25.31 22.67 3.71
C PRO A 43 -24.26 22.31 4.75
N MET A 44 -23.51 21.22 4.50
CA MET A 44 -22.46 20.65 5.36
C MET A 44 -22.11 21.61 6.49
N ARG A 45 -22.74 21.42 7.66
CA ARG A 45 -22.67 22.32 8.83
C ARG A 45 -21.27 22.90 8.87
N GLU A 46 -21.14 24.19 8.58
CA GLU A 46 -19.86 24.87 8.58
C GLU A 46 -19.22 24.58 9.92
N SER A 47 -18.22 23.69 9.90
CA SER A 47 -17.46 23.38 11.09
C SER A 47 -16.84 24.70 11.44
N ARG A 48 -17.39 25.36 12.48
CA ARG A 48 -16.81 26.55 13.08
C ARG A 48 -15.42 26.08 13.50
N PHE A 49 -14.44 26.27 12.62
CA PHE A 49 -13.06 25.93 12.90
C PHE A 49 -12.73 26.87 14.05
N GLU A 50 -12.82 26.37 15.27
CA GLU A 50 -12.35 27.07 16.45
C GLU A 50 -10.92 27.45 16.13
N GLU A 51 -10.70 28.73 15.82
CA GLU A 51 -9.40 29.25 15.42
C GLU A 51 -8.46 29.03 16.59
N THR A 52 -7.80 27.88 16.58
CA THR A 52 -6.97 27.46 17.69
C THR A 52 -5.77 28.38 17.62
N LYS A 53 -5.69 29.37 18.50
CA LYS A 53 -4.61 30.35 18.49
C LYS A 53 -3.31 29.65 18.86
N ILE A 54 -2.56 29.24 17.84
CA ILE A 54 -1.27 28.57 18.03
C ILE A 54 -0.22 29.65 18.29
N ASN A 55 0.47 29.54 19.42
CA ASN A 55 1.60 30.42 19.72
C ASN A 55 2.77 30.04 18.81
N ILE A 56 3.01 30.83 17.75
CA ILE A 56 4.11 30.62 16.78
C ILE A 56 5.45 30.40 17.49
N TRP A 57 5.71 31.14 18.57
CA TRP A 57 6.94 31.07 19.35
C TRP A 57 7.23 29.68 19.93
N ARG A 58 6.20 28.85 20.15
CA ARG A 58 6.36 27.46 20.60
C ARG A 58 6.71 26.49 19.45
N LEU A 59 6.41 26.85 18.21
CA LEU A 59 6.71 26.05 17.01
C LEU A 59 8.13 26.31 16.48
N VAL A 60 8.69 27.50 16.72
CA VAL A 60 10.05 27.87 16.31
C VAL A 60 11.11 26.85 16.74
N PRO A 61 11.20 26.41 18.02
CA PRO A 61 12.21 25.43 18.41
C PRO A 61 11.97 24.05 17.77
N PHE A 62 10.71 23.65 17.56
CA PHE A 62 10.38 22.39 16.91
C PHE A 62 10.87 22.35 15.46
N PHE A 63 10.56 23.39 14.68
CA PHE A 63 11.05 23.50 13.30
C PHE A 63 12.57 23.71 13.25
N GLY A 64 13.15 24.41 14.22
CA GLY A 64 14.60 24.56 14.35
C GLY A 64 15.31 23.20 14.49
N ILE A 65 14.82 22.34 15.39
CA ILE A 65 15.35 20.99 15.59
C ILE A 65 15.14 20.14 14.33
N LEU A 66 13.97 20.23 13.70
CA LEU A 66 13.65 19.49 12.48
C LEU A 66 14.63 19.83 11.35
N ILE A 67 14.83 21.13 11.07
CA ILE A 67 15.72 21.61 10.02
C ILE A 67 17.16 21.24 10.33
N PHE A 68 17.59 21.39 11.59
CA PHE A 68 18.94 21.00 12.02
C PHE A 68 19.20 19.51 11.81
N SER A 69 18.24 18.65 12.17
CA SER A 69 18.31 17.21 11.93
C SER A 69 18.41 16.88 10.44
N LEU A 70 17.60 17.54 9.60
CA LEU A 70 17.67 17.38 8.16
C LEU A 70 19.04 17.79 7.60
N PHE A 71 19.63 18.87 8.11
CA PHE A 71 20.92 19.37 7.67
C PHE A 71 22.06 18.40 8.05
N LEU A 72 22.01 17.83 9.26
CA LEU A 72 22.91 16.75 9.69
C LEU A 72 22.82 15.54 8.75
N LEU A 73 21.60 15.11 8.43
CA LEU A 73 21.37 13.98 7.52
C LEU A 73 21.87 14.29 6.10
N ALA A 74 21.62 15.49 5.59
CA ALA A 74 22.08 15.93 4.29
C ALA A 74 23.61 15.97 4.23
N GLY A 75 24.27 16.49 5.25
CA GLY A 75 25.74 16.49 5.35
C GLY A 75 26.33 15.07 5.39
N LYS A 76 25.71 14.17 6.16
CA LYS A 76 26.13 12.76 6.19
C LYS A 76 25.91 12.07 4.84
N SER A 77 24.78 12.33 4.20
CA SER A 77 24.46 11.80 2.87
C SER A 77 25.45 12.32 1.82
N TRP A 78 25.78 13.62 1.88
CA TRP A 78 26.81 14.22 1.04
C TRP A 78 28.16 13.56 1.23
N HIS A 79 28.57 13.27 2.47
CA HIS A 79 29.81 12.53 2.72
C HIS A 79 29.82 11.17 2.03
N LEU A 80 28.74 10.38 2.18
CA LEU A 80 28.64 9.06 1.54
C LEU A 80 28.59 9.14 0.01
N GLN A 81 27.96 10.18 -0.54
CA GLN A 81 27.80 10.34 -1.99
C GLN A 81 29.02 10.98 -2.66
N ALA A 82 29.61 12.01 -2.06
CA ALA A 82 30.69 12.79 -2.68
C ALA A 82 32.08 12.25 -2.36
N ILE A 83 32.31 11.72 -1.15
CA ILE A 83 33.63 11.21 -0.74
C ILE A 83 33.71 9.70 -0.98
N GLU A 84 32.68 8.96 -0.57
CA GLU A 84 32.66 7.50 -0.72
C GLU A 84 31.89 7.02 -1.95
N GLY A 85 31.36 7.93 -2.77
CA GLY A 85 30.54 7.60 -3.93
C GLY A 85 31.22 6.66 -4.91
N ASP A 86 32.44 7.00 -5.34
CA ASP A 86 33.22 6.19 -6.29
C ASP A 86 33.53 4.80 -5.73
N LYS A 87 33.89 4.72 -4.45
CA LYS A 87 34.13 3.44 -3.76
C LYS A 87 32.87 2.59 -3.71
N ASN A 88 31.73 3.18 -3.36
CA ASN A 88 30.45 2.49 -3.27
C ASN A 88 29.90 2.08 -4.64
N LEU A 89 30.22 2.85 -5.68
CA LEU A 89 29.92 2.52 -7.07
C LEU A 89 30.68 1.27 -7.50
N ILE A 90 32.00 1.24 -7.29
CA ILE A 90 32.86 0.10 -7.64
C ILE A 90 32.39 -1.18 -6.93
N LEU A 91 32.02 -1.09 -5.64
CA LEU A 91 31.47 -2.21 -4.88
C LEU A 91 30.11 -2.69 -5.43
N SER A 92 29.30 -1.78 -5.94
CA SER A 92 27.99 -2.09 -6.51
C SER A 92 28.08 -2.70 -7.92
N GLU A 93 29.09 -2.33 -8.70
CA GLU A 93 29.33 -2.90 -10.03
C GLU A 93 29.56 -4.41 -9.98
N GLY A 94 30.32 -4.90 -8.99
CA GLY A 94 30.52 -6.32 -8.75
C GLY A 94 29.24 -7.09 -8.39
N ASN A 95 28.24 -6.39 -7.84
CA ASN A 95 26.94 -6.96 -7.46
C ASN A 95 25.85 -6.79 -8.53
N ARG A 96 26.14 -6.16 -9.68
CA ARG A 96 25.10 -5.66 -10.60
C ARG A 96 24.26 -6.77 -11.25
N ILE A 97 24.88 -7.79 -11.82
CA ILE A 97 24.16 -8.88 -12.52
C ILE A 97 24.96 -10.17 -12.44
N ARG A 98 24.40 -11.21 -11.79
CA ARG A 98 24.95 -12.57 -11.81
C ARG A 98 24.07 -13.45 -12.69
N ILE A 99 24.42 -13.59 -13.97
CA ILE A 99 23.73 -14.51 -14.88
C ILE A 99 24.14 -15.94 -14.49
N LYS A 100 23.22 -16.69 -13.88
CA LYS A 100 23.40 -18.11 -13.61
C LYS A 100 22.53 -18.90 -14.60
N THR A 101 23.16 -19.48 -15.61
CA THR A 101 22.46 -20.41 -16.52
C THR A 101 22.12 -21.68 -15.74
N LEU A 102 20.84 -21.92 -15.51
CA LEU A 102 20.35 -23.16 -14.94
C LEU A 102 20.18 -24.17 -16.08
N PRO A 103 21.00 -25.22 -16.18
CA PRO A 103 20.81 -26.23 -17.20
C PRO A 103 19.45 -26.91 -16.97
N GLY A 104 18.66 -27.07 -18.04
CA GLY A 104 17.42 -27.83 -17.97
C GLY A 104 17.68 -29.27 -17.53
N ALA A 105 16.80 -29.83 -16.70
CA ALA A 105 16.90 -31.23 -16.31
C ALA A 105 16.76 -32.14 -17.54
N ARG A 106 17.66 -33.11 -17.71
CA ARG A 106 17.51 -34.13 -18.75
C ARG A 106 16.25 -34.96 -18.47
N GLY A 107 15.52 -35.28 -19.54
CA GLY A 107 14.37 -36.20 -19.47
C GLY A 107 14.77 -37.58 -18.96
N LYS A 108 13.80 -38.31 -18.40
CA LYS A 108 13.98 -39.71 -18.01
C LYS A 108 13.85 -40.58 -19.27
N ILE A 109 14.75 -41.54 -19.43
CA ILE A 109 14.70 -42.49 -20.55
C ILE A 109 13.95 -43.74 -20.07
N TYR A 110 12.92 -44.13 -20.83
CA TYR A 110 12.08 -45.29 -20.54
C TYR A 110 12.32 -46.40 -21.57
N ASP A 111 12.23 -47.64 -21.14
CA ASP A 111 12.10 -48.80 -22.03
C ASP A 111 10.65 -48.95 -22.54
N ARG A 112 10.43 -49.85 -23.51
CA ARG A 112 9.11 -50.20 -24.08
C ARG A 112 8.10 -50.64 -23.02
N PHE A 113 8.57 -51.16 -21.89
CA PHE A 113 7.76 -51.57 -20.74
C PHE A 113 7.61 -50.45 -19.68
N GLN A 114 7.86 -49.19 -20.03
CA GLN A 114 7.79 -48.03 -19.12
C GLN A 114 8.76 -48.10 -17.91
N LYS A 115 9.80 -48.95 -18.00
CA LYS A 115 10.85 -49.05 -16.98
C LYS A 115 11.88 -47.94 -17.18
N ILE A 116 12.21 -47.20 -16.11
CA ILE A 116 13.21 -46.13 -16.15
C ILE A 116 14.61 -46.76 -16.31
N LEU A 117 15.33 -46.40 -17.38
CA LEU A 117 16.71 -46.84 -17.65
C LEU A 117 17.74 -45.79 -17.25
N ALA A 118 17.43 -44.50 -17.42
CA ALA A 118 18.31 -43.41 -17.04
C ALA A 118 17.50 -42.22 -16.50
N ARG A 119 18.01 -41.59 -15.42
CA ARG A 119 17.44 -40.39 -14.82
C ARG A 119 18.55 -39.45 -14.35
N ASN A 120 18.26 -38.15 -14.28
CA ASN A 120 19.15 -37.20 -13.61
C ASN A 120 19.09 -37.44 -12.08
N GLY A 121 20.24 -37.53 -11.43
CA GLY A 121 20.37 -37.69 -9.98
C GLY A 121 21.38 -36.66 -9.44
N PRO A 122 21.28 -36.26 -8.16
CA PRO A 122 22.22 -35.30 -7.59
C PRO A 122 23.64 -35.87 -7.57
N GLY A 123 24.59 -35.12 -8.15
CA GLY A 123 26.01 -35.40 -8.03
C GLY A 123 26.59 -34.61 -6.86
N LEU A 124 27.07 -35.30 -5.83
CA LEU A 124 27.82 -34.67 -4.74
C LEU A 124 29.27 -34.52 -5.17
N LYS A 125 29.82 -33.31 -5.03
CA LYS A 125 31.23 -33.04 -5.30
C LYS A 125 31.85 -32.46 -4.05
N LEU A 126 32.89 -33.13 -3.53
CA LEU A 126 33.76 -32.56 -2.52
C LEU A 126 34.75 -31.64 -3.23
N VAL A 127 34.79 -30.38 -2.80
CA VAL A 127 35.72 -29.37 -3.33
C VAL A 127 36.49 -28.81 -2.15
N VAL A 128 37.81 -28.86 -2.23
CA VAL A 128 38.72 -28.24 -1.26
C VAL A 128 39.37 -27.05 -1.97
N VAL A 129 39.33 -25.89 -1.34
CA VAL A 129 39.92 -24.66 -1.85
C VAL A 129 41.27 -24.49 -1.16
N ALA A 130 42.36 -24.55 -1.93
CA ALA A 130 43.72 -24.54 -1.39
C ALA A 130 44.03 -23.27 -0.56
N SER A 131 43.38 -22.14 -0.84
CA SER A 131 43.56 -20.90 -0.09
C SER A 131 42.86 -20.85 1.27
N GLU A 132 41.99 -21.81 1.58
CA GLU A 132 41.34 -21.95 2.90
C GLU A 132 42.04 -22.98 3.78
N ILE A 133 43.10 -23.61 3.27
CA ILE A 133 43.91 -24.53 4.05
C ILE A 133 44.90 -23.70 4.85
N GLU A 134 44.74 -23.70 6.17
CA GLU A 134 45.71 -23.10 7.08
C GLU A 134 46.95 -24.00 7.10
N ASP A 135 48.02 -23.53 6.45
CA ASP A 135 49.31 -24.23 6.41
C ASP A 135 49.93 -24.18 7.82
N GLU A 136 49.71 -25.22 8.62
CA GLU A 136 50.30 -25.36 9.96
C GLU A 136 51.83 -25.53 9.92
N ASN A 137 52.43 -25.64 8.72
CA ASN A 137 53.86 -25.94 8.51
C ASN A 137 54.64 -24.81 7.82
N ARG A 138 54.32 -23.55 8.11
CA ARG A 138 55.24 -22.42 7.89
C ARG A 138 56.15 -22.25 9.13
N ILE A 139 57.19 -23.07 9.20
CA ILE A 139 58.35 -22.91 10.12
C ILE A 139 59.61 -22.90 9.28
#